data_AF-A0A2N0QR18-F1
#
_entry.id   AF-A0A2N0QR18-F1
#
_cell.length_a   1.000
_cell.length_b   1.000
_cell.length_c   1.000
_cell.angle_alpha   90.00
_cell.angle_beta   90.00
_cell.angle_gamma   90.00
#
_symmetry.space_group_name_H-M   'P 1'
#
loop_
_entity.id
_entity.type
_entity.pdbx_description
1 polymer ?
#
loop_
_entity_poly.entity_id
_entity_poly.type
_entity_poly.pdbx_seq_one_letter_code
_entity_poly.pdbx_strand_id
1 'polypeptide(L)'
;MDTVSTLFQKASNDYIDSIELTGNLIKWDVHVGDGDGDGEIKLNKLEVFKKINTKWESINTKIVDYPYTKIIASSLLKNNDIVILTTSGIFIYTFSEKDKSIFLNYFYFMDLKRYSPNLGKYMKLLQHYKRIFSKYTLPLPNYDSFRLDGWVSNVMNNKSSFLKCGVELLKFAIKEHNHF
;
A
#
# COMPACT_ATOMS: atom_id res chain seq x y z
N MET A 1 -6.26 -8.06 11.81
CA MET A 1 -6.29 -9.13 10.79
C MET A 1 -7.53 -9.00 9.92
N ASP A 2 -8.71 -8.96 10.54
CA ASP A 2 -10.01 -8.91 9.83
C ASP A 2 -10.14 -7.74 8.87
N THR A 3 -9.61 -6.56 9.20
CA THR A 3 -9.68 -5.37 8.32
C THR A 3 -8.97 -5.58 6.98
N VAL A 4 -7.79 -6.23 6.98
CA VAL A 4 -7.03 -6.45 5.73
C VAL A 4 -7.67 -7.57 4.91
N SER A 5 -8.17 -8.63 5.55
CA SER A 5 -8.88 -9.70 4.83
C SER A 5 -10.22 -9.22 4.25
N THR A 6 -10.93 -8.33 4.93
CA THR A 6 -12.21 -7.76 4.44
C THR A 6 -11.99 -6.78 3.29
N LEU A 7 -10.80 -6.19 3.17
CA LEU A 7 -10.41 -5.36 2.04
C LEU A 7 -10.56 -6.10 0.70
N PHE A 8 -10.12 -7.37 0.64
CA PHE A 8 -10.27 -8.23 -0.54
C PHE A 8 -11.72 -8.64 -0.83
N GLN A 9 -12.65 -8.45 0.11
CA GLN A 9 -14.08 -8.67 -0.14
C GLN A 9 -14.74 -7.44 -0.77
N LYS A 10 -14.22 -6.24 -0.45
CA LYS A 10 -14.68 -4.96 -1.01
C LYS A 10 -14.07 -4.68 -2.38
N ALA A 11 -12.99 -5.37 -2.74
CA ALA A 11 -12.33 -5.24 -4.03
C ALA A 11 -13.30 -5.54 -5.19
N SER A 12 -13.63 -4.51 -5.98
CA SER A 12 -14.34 -4.62 -7.25
C SER A 12 -13.34 -4.69 -8.41
N ASN A 13 -13.84 -4.84 -9.63
CA ASN A 13 -13.08 -4.54 -10.86
C ASN A 13 -13.09 -3.02 -11.18
N ASP A 14 -13.87 -2.24 -10.45
CA ASP A 14 -13.92 -0.79 -10.61
C ASP A 14 -12.79 -0.13 -9.83
N TYR A 15 -12.07 0.75 -10.52
CA TYR A 15 -10.97 1.50 -9.95
C TYR A 15 -11.48 2.79 -9.28
N ILE A 16 -10.79 3.20 -8.23
CA ILE A 16 -11.12 4.40 -7.46
C ILE A 16 -10.07 5.48 -7.75
N ASP A 17 -10.52 6.69 -8.11
CA ASP A 17 -9.64 7.81 -8.45
C ASP A 17 -9.18 8.60 -7.22
N SER A 18 -9.98 8.62 -6.15
CA SER A 18 -9.62 9.22 -4.87
C SER A 18 -10.35 8.57 -3.70
N ILE A 19 -9.73 8.61 -2.53
CA ILE A 19 -10.30 8.06 -1.30
C ILE A 19 -10.18 9.09 -0.20
N GLU A 20 -11.30 9.34 0.47
CA GLU A 20 -11.31 9.98 1.78
C GLU A 20 -11.74 8.97 2.85
N LEU A 21 -10.93 8.80 3.90
CA LEU A 21 -11.23 7.95 5.04
C LEU A 21 -11.05 8.71 6.36
N THR A 22 -12.11 8.79 7.15
CA THR A 22 -12.09 9.44 8.46
C THR A 22 -12.13 8.41 9.58
N GLY A 23 -11.23 8.53 10.56
CA GLY A 23 -11.18 7.69 11.74
C GLY A 23 -10.73 8.48 12.97
N ASN A 24 -11.54 8.46 14.03
CA ASN A 24 -11.30 9.26 15.24
C ASN A 24 -11.09 10.76 14.89
N LEU A 25 -9.93 11.31 15.24
CA LEU A 25 -9.53 12.70 14.97
C LEU A 25 -8.60 12.82 13.76
N ILE A 26 -8.41 11.76 12.99
CA ILE A 26 -7.53 11.71 11.81
C ILE A 26 -8.37 11.41 10.57
N LYS A 27 -8.04 12.06 9.47
CA LYS A 27 -8.61 11.79 8.16
C LYS A 27 -7.47 11.62 7.16
N TRP A 28 -7.58 10.59 6.33
CA TRP A 28 -6.69 10.33 5.22
C TRP A 28 -7.36 10.69 3.92
N ASP A 29 -6.62 11.34 3.05
CA ASP A 29 -7.02 11.58 1.67
C ASP A 29 -5.94 11.02 0.73
N VAL A 30 -6.36 10.16 -0.19
CA VAL A 30 -5.48 9.46 -1.13
C VAL A 30 -5.87 9.87 -2.53
N HIS A 31 -4.91 10.47 -3.23
CA HIS A 31 -5.13 10.93 -4.59
C HIS A 31 -4.37 10.07 -5.58
N VAL A 32 -5.10 9.63 -6.60
CA VAL A 32 -4.53 9.11 -7.83
C VAL A 32 -4.51 10.26 -8.83
N GLY A 33 -3.38 10.48 -9.48
CA GLY A 33 -3.22 11.53 -10.48
C GLY A 33 -2.82 10.94 -11.83
N ASP A 34 -2.86 11.79 -12.85
CA ASP A 34 -2.31 11.48 -14.16
C ASP A 34 -0.78 11.28 -14.04
N GLY A 35 -0.29 10.26 -14.74
CA GLY A 35 1.14 9.97 -14.92
C GLY A 35 1.75 10.87 -15.98
N ASP A 36 3.04 10.68 -16.23
CA ASP A 36 3.78 11.55 -17.15
C ASP A 36 3.60 11.14 -18.63
N GLY A 37 2.87 10.04 -18.89
CA GLY A 37 2.43 9.56 -20.20
C GLY A 37 0.91 9.61 -20.40
N ASP A 38 0.48 9.57 -21.67
CA ASP A 38 -0.93 9.64 -22.05
C ASP A 38 -1.75 8.49 -21.44
N GLY A 39 -2.72 8.83 -20.58
CA GLY A 39 -3.58 7.87 -19.87
C GLY A 39 -2.89 7.07 -18.76
N GLU A 40 -1.67 7.43 -18.36
CA GLU A 40 -1.03 6.84 -17.20
C GLU A 40 -1.71 7.32 -15.92
N ILE A 41 -1.93 6.41 -14.97
CA ILE A 41 -2.56 6.72 -13.69
C ILE A 41 -1.59 6.26 -12.61
N LYS A 42 -1.23 7.16 -11.69
CA LYS A 42 -0.28 6.91 -10.61
C LYS A 42 -0.86 7.27 -9.25
N LEU A 43 -0.62 6.42 -8.26
CA LEU A 43 -0.81 6.81 -6.86
C LEU A 43 0.20 7.92 -6.60
N ASN A 44 -0.29 9.13 -6.34
CA ASN A 44 0.53 10.35 -6.40
C ASN A 44 0.68 11.00 -5.01
N LYS A 45 -0.38 10.98 -4.20
CA LYS A 45 -0.40 11.78 -2.97
C LYS A 45 -1.16 11.10 -1.85
N LEU A 46 -0.61 11.23 -0.64
CA LEU A 46 -1.25 10.91 0.61
C LEU A 46 -1.29 12.17 1.47
N GLU A 47 -2.47 12.57 1.90
CA GLU A 47 -2.65 13.67 2.85
C GLU A 47 -3.28 13.19 4.14
N VAL A 48 -2.85 13.78 5.24
CA VAL A 48 -3.38 13.54 6.57
C VAL A 48 -3.91 14.84 7.13
N PHE A 49 -5.16 14.79 7.57
CA PHE A 49 -5.84 15.88 8.24
C PHE A 49 -6.09 15.50 9.69
N LYS A 50 -6.03 16.48 10.58
CA LYS A 50 -6.40 16.34 11.98
C LYS A 50 -7.57 17.25 12.30
N LYS A 51 -8.50 16.73 13.11
CA LYS A 51 -9.64 17.50 13.59
C LYS A 51 -9.18 18.38 14.74
N ILE A 52 -9.20 19.70 14.51
CA ILE A 52 -8.89 20.73 15.50
C ILE A 52 -10.20 21.50 15.72
N ASN A 53 -10.74 21.39 16.93
CA ASN A 53 -12.09 21.85 17.26
C ASN A 53 -13.15 21.24 16.32
N THR A 54 -13.73 22.07 15.44
CA THR A 54 -14.76 21.67 14.48
C THR A 54 -14.23 21.58 13.04
N LYS A 55 -12.96 21.93 12.80
CA LYS A 55 -12.37 21.99 11.45
C LYS A 55 -11.33 20.90 11.22
N TRP A 56 -11.25 20.44 9.98
CA TRP A 56 -10.18 19.55 9.52
C TRP A 56 -9.05 20.41 8.96
N GLU A 57 -7.85 20.24 9.50
CA GLU A 57 -6.66 20.96 9.05
C GLU A 57 -5.66 19.95 8.48
N SER A 58 -5.09 20.26 7.31
CA SER A 58 -4.04 19.43 6.71
C SER A 58 -2.77 19.58 7.56
N ILE A 59 -2.25 18.45 8.03
CA ILE A 59 -1.09 18.41 8.91
C ILE A 59 0.11 17.70 8.29
N ASN A 60 -0.12 16.93 7.22
CA ASN A 60 0.96 16.28 6.48
C ASN A 60 0.55 15.90 5.07
N THR A 61 1.53 15.94 4.17
CA THR A 61 1.39 15.50 2.79
C THR A 61 2.64 14.70 2.41
N LYS A 62 2.44 13.54 1.80
CA LYS A 62 3.49 12.74 1.20
C LYS A 62 3.20 12.55 -0.28
N ILE A 63 4.13 13.01 -1.10
CA ILE A 63 4.17 12.68 -2.52
C ILE A 63 4.76 11.27 -2.64
N VAL A 64 4.08 10.43 -3.39
CA VAL A 64 4.49 9.07 -3.74
C VAL A 64 4.41 8.94 -5.25
N ASP A 65 5.27 8.12 -5.83
CA ASP A 65 5.28 7.91 -7.28
C ASP A 65 5.27 6.41 -7.56
N TYR A 66 4.06 5.87 -7.66
CA TYR A 66 3.86 4.48 -8.08
C TYR A 66 3.15 4.47 -9.42
N PRO A 67 3.91 4.35 -10.53
CA PRO A 67 3.33 4.40 -11.86
C PRO A 67 2.37 3.24 -12.08
N TYR A 68 1.38 3.45 -12.96
CA TYR A 68 0.38 2.45 -13.36
C TYR A 68 -0.39 1.79 -12.21
N THR A 69 -0.52 2.50 -11.09
CA THR A 69 -1.08 1.96 -9.85
C THR A 69 -2.45 2.59 -9.60
N LYS A 70 -3.50 1.79 -9.79
CA LYS A 70 -4.89 2.18 -9.51
C LYS A 70 -5.34 1.64 -8.17
N ILE A 71 -6.18 2.38 -7.47
CA ILE A 71 -6.73 1.94 -6.20
C ILE A 71 -7.92 1.01 -6.46
N ILE A 72 -7.92 -0.11 -5.75
CA ILE A 72 -9.00 -1.11 -5.76
C ILE A 72 -9.87 -0.95 -4.52
N ALA A 73 -9.24 -0.83 -3.34
CA ALA A 73 -9.95 -0.67 -2.07
C ALA A 73 -9.03 -0.05 -1.01
N SER A 74 -9.63 0.55 0.02
CA SER A 74 -8.90 1.08 1.17
C SER A 74 -9.68 0.91 2.48
N SER A 75 -8.97 0.98 3.60
CA SER A 75 -9.57 1.00 4.93
C SER A 75 -8.64 1.62 5.96
N LEU A 76 -9.19 2.04 7.10
CA LEU A 76 -8.40 2.41 8.28
C LEU A 76 -8.24 1.21 9.20
N LEU A 77 -7.02 1.02 9.67
CA LEU A 77 -6.70 0.10 10.75
C LEU A 77 -7.05 0.73 12.10
N LYS A 78 -7.13 -0.10 13.15
CA LYS A 78 -7.51 0.35 14.50
C LYS A 78 -6.60 1.45 15.08
N ASN A 79 -5.37 1.53 14.60
CA ASN A 79 -4.37 2.53 14.99
C ASN A 79 -4.36 3.78 14.09
N ASN A 80 -5.40 3.99 13.26
CA ASN A 80 -5.51 5.06 12.26
C ASN A 80 -4.50 4.98 11.10
N ASP A 81 -3.77 3.88 10.96
CA ASP A 81 -3.01 3.61 9.74
C ASP A 81 -3.98 3.39 8.57
N ILE A 82 -3.58 3.81 7.38
CA ILE A 82 -4.33 3.51 6.16
C ILE A 82 -3.75 2.28 5.48
N VAL A 83 -4.63 1.34 5.12
CA VAL A 83 -4.31 0.25 4.20
C VAL A 83 -4.94 0.54 2.84
N ILE A 84 -4.14 0.41 1.79
CA ILE A 84 -4.53 0.69 0.40
C ILE A 84 -4.19 -0.54 -0.42
N LEU A 85 -5.21 -1.20 -0.98
CA LEU A 85 -5.06 -2.25 -1.98
C LEU A 85 -5.13 -1.59 -3.36
N THR A 86 -4.10 -1.82 -4.15
CA THR A 86 -3.95 -1.30 -5.50
C THR A 86 -3.71 -2.42 -6.49
N THR A 87 -3.67 -2.08 -7.78
CA THR A 87 -3.31 -3.01 -8.86
C THR A 87 -1.89 -3.57 -8.77
N SER A 88 -1.01 -2.93 -8.00
CA SER A 88 0.42 -3.23 -7.90
C SER A 88 0.80 -3.86 -6.56
N GLY A 89 -0.14 -3.91 -5.61
CA GLY A 89 0.11 -4.50 -4.29
C GLY A 89 -0.76 -3.90 -3.21
N ILE A 90 -0.42 -4.24 -1.96
CA ILE A 90 -1.04 -3.66 -0.77
C ILE A 90 0.00 -2.84 0.00
N PHE A 91 -0.41 -1.63 0.37
CA PHE A 91 0.40 -0.64 1.05
C PHE A 91 -0.23 -0.35 2.40
N ILE A 92 0.60 -0.24 3.45
CA ILE A 92 0.16 0.27 4.76
C ILE A 92 1.01 1.47 5.10
N TYR A 93 0.36 2.62 5.23
CA TYR A 93 0.99 3.87 5.65
C TYR A 93 0.60 4.20 7.08
N THR A 94 1.59 4.68 7.82
CA THR A 94 1.42 5.20 9.17
C THR A 94 1.81 6.67 9.16
N PHE A 95 1.06 7.47 9.92
CA PHE A 95 1.41 8.84 10.22
C PHE A 95 1.99 8.94 11.63
N SER A 96 3.19 9.53 11.77
CA SER A 96 3.79 9.84 13.07
C SER A 96 3.61 11.33 13.35
N GLU A 97 2.83 11.65 14.39
CA GLU A 97 2.74 13.02 14.90
C GLU A 97 4.09 13.52 15.43
N LYS A 98 4.87 12.62 16.05
CA LYS A 98 6.18 12.93 16.62
C LYS A 98 7.17 13.36 15.53
N ASP A 99 7.26 12.55 14.49
CA ASP A 99 8.23 12.75 13.41
C ASP A 99 7.65 13.63 12.29
N LYS A 100 6.40 14.08 12.45
CA LYS A 100 5.63 14.87 11.49
C LYS A 100 5.79 14.34 10.07
N SER A 101 5.62 13.04 9.90
CA SER A 101 5.87 12.37 8.63
C SER A 101 4.95 11.18 8.42
N ILE A 102 4.74 10.87 7.14
CA ILE A 102 4.05 9.67 6.67
C ILE A 102 5.09 8.67 6.16
N PHE A 103 5.05 7.44 6.67
CA PHE A 103 5.97 6.38 6.29
C PHE A 103 5.21 5.16 5.79
N LEU A 104 5.76 4.53 4.74
CA LEU A 104 5.30 3.24 4.27
C LEU A 104 5.83 2.19 5.25
N ASN A 105 4.94 1.62 6.05
CA ASN A 105 5.27 0.66 7.09
C ASN A 105 5.29 -0.78 6.55
N TYR A 106 4.51 -1.03 5.50
CA TYR A 106 4.42 -2.35 4.87
C TYR A 106 4.06 -2.24 3.39
N PHE A 107 4.74 -3.02 2.56
CA PHE A 107 4.40 -3.23 1.16
C PHE A 107 4.52 -4.72 0.79
N TYR A 108 3.54 -5.19 0.02
CA TYR A 108 3.58 -6.51 -0.61
C TYR A 108 3.10 -6.39 -2.04
N PHE A 109 3.98 -6.70 -2.99
CA PHE A 109 3.73 -6.63 -4.42
C PHE A 109 2.70 -7.67 -4.88
N MET A 110 1.79 -7.23 -5.74
CA MET A 110 0.82 -8.09 -6.43
C MET A 110 0.65 -7.59 -7.86
N ASP A 111 0.77 -8.48 -8.84
CA ASP A 111 0.45 -8.15 -10.23
C ASP A 111 -1.04 -8.43 -10.51
N LEU A 112 -1.93 -7.53 -10.06
CA LEU A 112 -3.37 -7.64 -10.33
C LEU A 112 -3.74 -7.06 -11.70
N LYS A 113 -2.96 -6.09 -12.20
CA LYS A 113 -3.18 -5.43 -13.50
C LYS A 113 -3.16 -6.43 -14.66
N ARG A 114 -2.21 -7.37 -14.67
CA ARG A 114 -2.01 -8.33 -15.76
C ARG A 114 -3.22 -9.23 -16.05
N TYR A 115 -4.13 -9.37 -15.08
CA TYR A 115 -5.29 -10.26 -15.21
C TYR A 115 -6.63 -9.52 -15.30
N SER A 116 -6.65 -8.19 -15.21
CA SER A 116 -7.87 -7.37 -15.31
C SER A 116 -8.71 -7.64 -16.58
N PRO A 117 -8.12 -7.90 -17.77
CA PRO A 117 -8.91 -8.23 -18.96
C PRO A 117 -9.68 -9.57 -18.87
N ASN A 118 -9.27 -10.47 -17.97
CA ASN A 118 -9.94 -11.75 -17.74
C ASN A 118 -10.47 -11.79 -16.30
N LEU A 119 -11.73 -11.40 -16.15
CA LEU A 119 -12.42 -11.32 -14.86
C LEU A 119 -12.30 -12.63 -14.05
N GLY A 120 -12.37 -13.79 -14.71
CA GLY A 120 -12.21 -15.09 -14.05
C GLY A 120 -10.82 -15.31 -13.44
N LYS A 121 -9.74 -14.93 -14.16
CA LYS A 121 -8.37 -14.98 -13.63
C LYS A 121 -8.15 -13.93 -12.54
N TYR A 122 -8.65 -12.72 -12.73
CA TYR A 122 -8.59 -11.64 -11.73
C TYR A 122 -9.24 -12.07 -10.40
N MET A 123 -10.46 -12.60 -10.45
CA MET A 123 -11.17 -13.06 -9.24
C MET A 123 -10.47 -14.23 -8.56
N LYS A 124 -9.90 -15.18 -9.31
CA LYS A 124 -9.08 -16.27 -8.75
C LYS A 124 -7.84 -15.72 -8.04
N LEU A 125 -7.19 -14.71 -8.61
CA LEU A 125 -6.01 -14.08 -8.02
C LEU A 125 -6.34 -13.29 -6.75
N LEU A 126 -7.42 -12.49 -6.77
CA LEU A 126 -7.94 -11.84 -5.57
C LEU A 126 -8.28 -12.84 -4.47
N GLN A 127 -8.92 -13.96 -4.80
CA GLN A 127 -9.24 -15.02 -3.83
C GLN A 127 -7.96 -15.68 -3.27
N HIS A 128 -6.93 -15.87 -4.09
CA HIS A 128 -5.64 -16.36 -3.65
C HIS A 128 -5.00 -15.42 -2.63
N TYR A 129 -4.93 -14.12 -2.92
CA TYR A 129 -4.40 -13.14 -1.96
C TYR A 129 -5.27 -12.99 -0.72
N LYS A 130 -6.60 -13.03 -0.86
CA LYS A 130 -7.51 -13.09 0.29
C LYS A 130 -7.10 -14.21 1.26
N ARG A 131 -6.83 -15.42 0.76
CA ARG A 131 -6.39 -16.56 1.60
C ARG A 131 -5.04 -16.29 2.29
N ILE A 132 -4.09 -15.69 1.60
CA ILE A 132 -2.78 -15.32 2.18
C ILE A 132 -2.97 -14.31 3.32
N PHE A 133 -3.76 -13.26 3.10
CA PHE A 133 -4.00 -12.18 4.06
C PHE A 133 -5.08 -12.50 5.11
N SER A 134 -5.70 -13.68 5.03
CA SER A 134 -6.62 -14.21 6.06
C SER A 134 -5.89 -14.94 7.19
N LYS A 135 -4.56 -15.14 7.10
CA LYS A 135 -3.75 -15.74 8.18
C LYS A 135 -3.73 -14.82 9.41
N TYR A 136 -3.03 -15.17 10.50
CA TYR A 136 -2.96 -14.32 11.71
C TYR A 136 -1.91 -13.21 11.65
N THR A 137 -0.99 -13.28 10.70
CA THR A 137 0.06 -12.28 10.48
C THR A 137 0.08 -11.87 9.02
N LEU A 138 0.46 -10.61 8.74
CA LEU A 138 0.74 -10.19 7.37
C LEU A 138 1.84 -11.08 6.78
N PRO A 139 1.75 -11.47 5.49
CA PRO A 139 2.83 -12.20 4.85
C PRO A 139 4.09 -11.32 4.83
N LEU A 140 5.26 -11.93 4.76
CA LEU A 140 6.48 -11.16 4.53
C LEU A 140 6.47 -10.60 3.09
N PRO A 141 7.08 -9.42 2.84
CA PRO A 141 7.26 -8.91 1.50
C PRO A 141 7.92 -9.96 0.60
N ASN A 142 7.38 -10.14 -0.60
CA ASN A 142 7.91 -11.09 -1.57
C ASN A 142 9.09 -10.48 -2.37
N TYR A 143 9.72 -11.30 -3.21
CA TYR A 143 10.85 -10.88 -4.05
C TYR A 143 10.59 -9.58 -4.83
N ASP A 144 9.47 -9.49 -5.55
CA ASP A 144 9.14 -8.29 -6.34
C ASP A 144 8.81 -7.07 -5.48
N SER A 145 8.46 -7.26 -4.20
CA SER A 145 8.27 -6.16 -3.27
C SER A 145 9.57 -5.39 -3.05
N PHE A 146 10.72 -6.07 -3.04
CA PHE A 146 12.05 -5.45 -2.85
C PHE A 146 12.63 -4.84 -4.12
N ARG A 147 11.97 -5.01 -5.28
CA ARG A 147 12.36 -4.31 -6.52
C ARG A 147 11.88 -2.85 -6.57
N LEU A 148 11.10 -2.43 -5.57
CA LEU A 148 10.64 -1.06 -5.43
C LEU A 148 11.67 -0.25 -4.62
N ASP A 149 12.45 0.58 -5.30
CA ASP A 149 13.59 1.33 -4.72
C ASP A 149 13.22 2.13 -3.46
N GLY A 150 12.05 2.78 -3.46
CA GLY A 150 11.55 3.53 -2.31
C GLY A 150 11.15 2.65 -1.12
N TRP A 151 10.74 1.40 -1.34
CA TRP A 151 10.38 0.48 -0.26
C TRP A 151 11.61 -0.06 0.47
N VAL A 152 12.65 -0.48 -0.25
CA VAL A 152 13.89 -0.99 0.37
C VAL A 152 14.53 0.08 1.26
N SER A 153 14.56 1.32 0.80
CA SER A 153 15.05 2.46 1.60
C SER A 153 14.28 2.61 2.91
N ASN A 154 12.94 2.49 2.87
CA ASN A 154 12.11 2.56 4.07
C ASN A 154 12.35 1.39 5.02
N VAL A 155 12.57 0.18 4.48
CA VAL A 155 12.92 -1.01 5.26
C VAL A 155 14.27 -0.83 5.96
N MET A 156 15.30 -0.38 5.24
CA MET A 156 16.66 -0.21 5.79
C MET A 156 16.72 0.84 6.88
N ASN A 157 15.98 1.94 6.72
CA ASN A 157 15.95 3.04 7.69
C ASN A 157 15.17 2.71 8.96
N ASN A 158 14.40 1.61 8.97
CA ASN A 158 13.68 1.14 10.15
C ASN A 158 14.28 -0.17 10.66
N LYS A 159 15.07 -0.11 11.73
CA LYS A 159 15.75 -1.29 12.33
C LYS A 159 14.80 -2.45 12.62
N SER A 160 13.57 -2.17 13.07
CA SER A 160 12.57 -3.22 13.32
C SER A 160 12.10 -3.87 12.01
N SER A 161 11.78 -3.07 11.00
CA SER A 161 11.37 -3.60 9.69
C SER A 161 12.49 -4.41 9.03
N PHE A 162 13.72 -3.89 9.07
CA PHE A 162 14.90 -4.60 8.57
C PHE A 162 15.09 -5.97 9.24
N LEU A 163 14.96 -6.05 10.57
CA LEU A 163 15.05 -7.33 11.28
C LEU A 163 13.89 -8.27 10.93
N LYS A 164 12.68 -7.75 10.75
CA LYS A 164 11.49 -8.55 10.41
C LYS A 164 11.60 -9.21 9.03
N CYS A 165 12.15 -8.52 8.03
CA CYS A 165 12.24 -9.03 6.67
C CYS A 165 13.67 -9.36 6.21
N GLY A 166 14.66 -9.34 7.11
CA GLY A 166 16.07 -9.48 6.76
C GLY A 166 16.42 -10.77 6.01
N VAL A 167 15.76 -11.89 6.33
CA VAL A 167 15.92 -13.16 5.60
C VAL A 167 15.44 -13.04 4.15
N GLU A 168 14.28 -12.44 3.91
CA GLU A 168 13.74 -12.28 2.55
C GLU A 168 14.54 -11.24 1.75
N LEU A 169 15.02 -10.19 2.41
CA LEU A 169 15.90 -9.19 1.81
C LEU A 169 17.25 -9.81 1.41
N LEU A 170 17.83 -10.68 2.24
CA LEU A 170 19.06 -11.40 1.92
C LEU A 170 18.86 -12.36 0.74
N LYS A 171 17.75 -13.11 0.72
CA LYS A 171 17.40 -13.97 -0.41
C LYS A 171 17.26 -13.17 -1.71
N PHE A 172 16.60 -12.01 -1.64
CA PHE A 172 16.49 -11.08 -2.76
C PHE A 172 17.87 -10.66 -3.25
N ALA A 173 18.74 -10.17 -2.37
CA ALA A 173 20.08 -9.71 -2.72
C ALA A 173 20.96 -10.81 -3.35
N ILE A 174 20.93 -12.04 -2.80
CA ILE A 174 21.66 -13.19 -3.37
C ILE A 174 21.14 -13.52 -4.77
N LYS A 175 19.82 -13.52 -4.97
CA LYS A 175 19.22 -13.83 -6.26
C LYS A 175 19.55 -12.76 -7.31
N GLU A 176 19.44 -11.48 -6.96
CA GLU A 176 19.86 -10.38 -7.85
C GLU A 176 21.32 -10.55 -8.25
N HIS A 177 22.23 -10.77 -7.28
CA HIS A 177 23.65 -10.96 -7.56
C HIS A 177 23.95 -12.13 -8.52
N ASN A 178 23.28 -13.27 -8.34
CA ASN A 178 23.49 -14.46 -9.17
C ASN A 178 22.86 -14.35 -10.58
N HIS A 179 22.03 -13.33 -10.83
CA HIS A 179 21.45 -13.06 -12.15
C HIS A 179 22.27 -12.08 -13.00
N PHE A 180 23.34 -11.49 -12.43
CA PHE A 180 24.38 -10.73 -13.14
C PHE A 180 25.60 -11.61 -13.44
#